data_AF-A0A928JCV5-F1
#
_entry.id   AF-A0A928JCV5-F1
#
_cell.length_a   1.000
_cell.length_b   1.000
_cell.length_c   1.000
_cell.angle_alpha   90.00
_cell.angle_beta   90.00
_cell.angle_gamma   90.00
#
_symmetry.space_group_name_H-M   'P 1'
#
loop_
_entity.id
_entity.type
_entity.pdbx_description
1 polymer ?
#
loop_
_entity_poly.entity_id
_entity_poly.type
_entity_poly.pdbx_seq_one_letter_code
_entity_poly.pdbx_strand_id
1 'polypeptide(L)'
;MKIQKRTALLLSLLMSAACWNSCGSKPEEAAAVSQPEPEQTAVDAAEPQTEPEETDPALTCSAPEDLRLGGETVSVLSYRDGDASFQIAAEEQTGEVFNDAVYGANLKTMEEMDFVYRFIDNGGLENDTLVKSITAGDEAYNIVYGTQWKVIQLVLQNRFANLDASTGESHIDIEKPWWYSRYIA
;
A
#
# COMPACT_ATOMS: atom_id res chain seq x y z
N MET A 1 18.93 -28.11 -50.34
CA MET A 1 18.66 -26.97 -49.43
C MET A 1 19.38 -27.16 -48.09
N LYS A 2 20.66 -26.77 -47.97
CA LYS A 2 21.41 -26.82 -46.69
C LYS A 2 22.25 -25.56 -46.43
N ILE A 3 22.04 -24.48 -47.19
CA ILE A 3 22.84 -23.24 -47.11
C ILE A 3 22.17 -22.16 -46.25
N GLN A 4 20.85 -22.22 -46.02
CA GLN A 4 20.12 -21.16 -45.29
C GLN A 4 20.23 -21.22 -43.76
N LYS A 5 20.79 -22.29 -43.18
CA LYS A 5 20.89 -22.43 -41.71
C LYS A 5 22.19 -21.86 -41.12
N ARG A 6 23.16 -21.46 -41.96
CA ARG A 6 24.47 -20.94 -41.50
C ARG A 6 24.53 -19.41 -41.46
N THR A 7 23.64 -18.72 -42.17
CA THR A 7 23.59 -17.25 -42.21
C THR A 7 22.81 -16.64 -41.05
N ALA A 8 21.86 -17.37 -40.45
CA ALA A 8 21.08 -16.86 -39.31
C ALA A 8 21.87 -16.86 -37.98
N LEU A 9 22.84 -17.77 -37.83
CA LEU A 9 23.65 -17.88 -36.61
C LEU A 9 24.74 -16.78 -36.53
N LEU A 10 25.14 -16.23 -37.67
CA LEU A 10 26.13 -15.13 -37.76
C LEU A 10 25.52 -13.76 -37.46
N LEU A 11 24.19 -13.62 -37.50
CA LEU A 11 23.50 -12.34 -37.25
C LEU A 11 23.17 -12.11 -35.77
N SER A 12 23.08 -13.16 -34.94
CA SER A 12 22.79 -13.01 -33.50
C SER A 12 24.04 -12.75 -32.64
N LEU A 13 25.25 -12.89 -33.21
CA LEU A 13 26.51 -12.67 -32.49
C LEU A 13 27.05 -11.24 -32.62
N LEU A 14 26.50 -10.43 -33.55
CA LEU A 14 27.00 -9.07 -33.82
C LEU A 14 26.30 -7.95 -33.02
N MET A 15 25.19 -8.22 -32.31
CA MET A 15 24.45 -7.19 -31.58
C MET A 15 24.69 -7.13 -30.07
N SER A 16 25.53 -8.01 -29.52
CA SER A 16 25.86 -8.04 -28.08
C SER A 16 27.21 -7.39 -27.74
N ALA A 17 27.79 -6.59 -28.64
CA ALA A 17 29.15 -6.03 -28.50
C ALA A 17 29.22 -4.50 -28.44
N ALA A 18 28.17 -3.80 -27.99
CA ALA A 18 28.20 -2.34 -27.87
C ALA A 18 27.48 -1.84 -26.61
N CYS A 19 28.07 -2.08 -25.43
CA CYS A 19 27.73 -1.33 -24.21
C CYS A 19 28.80 -1.44 -23.12
N TRP A 20 30.10 -1.46 -23.45
CA TRP A 20 31.16 -1.20 -22.46
C TRP A 20 32.27 -0.38 -23.10
N ASN A 21 32.21 0.95 -22.91
CA ASN A 21 33.33 1.88 -22.90
C ASN A 21 32.79 3.29 -22.60
N SER A 22 32.55 3.57 -21.32
CA SER A 22 32.72 4.93 -20.79
C SER A 22 33.73 4.84 -19.66
N CYS A 23 34.98 4.51 -20.02
CA CYS A 23 36.16 4.90 -19.26
C CYS A 23 36.23 6.43 -19.34
N GLY A 24 36.40 7.16 -18.24
CA GLY A 24 37.56 6.98 -17.38
C GLY A 24 38.75 7.72 -17.99
N SER A 25 39.00 8.92 -17.46
CA SER A 25 40.26 9.69 -17.46
C SER A 25 40.99 9.92 -18.79
N LYS A 26 41.09 11.20 -19.19
CA LYS A 26 42.17 11.67 -20.06
C LYS A 26 43.24 12.35 -19.18
N PRO A 27 44.50 11.89 -19.21
CA PRO A 27 45.61 12.51 -18.50
C PRO A 27 46.21 13.64 -19.35
N GLU A 28 46.53 14.75 -18.70
CA GLU A 28 47.42 15.77 -19.24
C GLU A 28 48.71 15.81 -18.41
N GLU A 29 49.79 16.11 -19.11
CA GLU A 29 51.16 15.69 -18.87
C GLU A 29 51.93 16.59 -17.89
N ALA A 30 52.61 15.92 -16.95
CA ALA A 30 53.80 16.29 -16.16
C ALA A 30 54.22 17.77 -15.97
N ALA A 31 54.21 18.20 -14.70
CA ALA A 31 55.26 19.05 -14.13
C ALA A 31 55.44 18.78 -12.61
N ALA A 32 56.48 18.01 -12.30
CA ALA A 32 57.40 18.09 -11.15
C ALA A 32 56.91 18.48 -9.72
N VAL A 33 57.20 17.56 -8.78
CA VAL A 33 57.78 17.77 -7.42
C VAL A 33 56.85 17.69 -6.18
N SER A 34 57.21 16.70 -5.33
CA SER A 34 57.03 16.56 -3.87
C SER A 34 55.67 16.20 -3.25
N GLN A 35 55.62 14.99 -2.69
CA GLN A 35 54.79 14.63 -1.52
C GLN A 35 55.07 15.58 -0.34
N PRO A 36 54.04 15.91 0.46
CA PRO A 36 53.82 15.14 1.68
C PRO A 36 52.37 14.69 1.89
N GLU A 37 52.28 13.66 2.74
CA GLU A 37 51.12 12.98 3.34
C GLU A 37 49.98 13.91 3.80
N PRO A 38 48.69 13.55 3.62
CA PRO A 38 47.61 14.22 4.34
C PRO A 38 47.15 13.41 5.56
N GLU A 39 46.99 14.16 6.64
CA GLU A 39 46.51 13.77 7.95
C GLU A 39 45.13 13.09 7.91
N GLN A 40 44.98 12.03 8.70
CA GLN A 40 43.70 11.45 9.09
C GLN A 40 42.86 12.49 9.83
N THR A 41 41.90 13.09 9.14
CA THR A 41 40.81 13.82 9.79
C THR A 41 39.69 12.83 10.05
N ALA A 42 39.47 12.50 11.33
CA ALA A 42 38.31 11.75 11.76
C ALA A 42 37.03 12.56 11.45
N VAL A 43 36.20 12.03 10.54
CA VAL A 43 34.84 12.54 10.33
C VAL A 43 33.98 11.87 11.39
N ASP A 44 33.58 12.65 12.38
CA ASP A 44 32.54 12.30 13.33
C ASP A 44 31.23 12.14 12.57
N ALA A 45 30.76 10.89 12.46
CA ALA A 45 29.49 10.56 11.84
C ALA A 45 28.39 10.86 12.86
N ALA A 46 27.94 12.12 12.88
CA ALA A 46 26.71 12.47 13.57
C ALA A 46 25.54 11.73 12.90
N GLU A 47 24.89 10.85 13.65
CA GLU A 47 23.61 10.26 13.27
C GLU A 47 22.59 11.38 12.99
N PRO A 48 21.80 11.32 11.91
CA PRO A 48 20.72 12.27 11.73
C PRO A 48 19.70 12.04 12.84
N GLN A 49 19.61 12.98 13.79
CA GLN A 49 18.48 13.08 14.68
C GLN A 49 17.25 13.35 13.82
N THR A 50 16.41 12.34 13.63
CA THR A 50 15.08 12.50 13.05
C THR A 50 14.25 13.29 14.04
N GLU A 51 14.06 14.58 13.76
CA GLU A 51 13.09 15.42 14.45
C GLU A 51 11.70 14.77 14.27
N PRO A 52 10.90 14.60 15.34
CA PRO A 52 9.58 14.01 15.21
C PRO A 52 8.73 14.87 14.27
N GLU A 53 8.10 14.25 13.29
CA GLU A 53 7.17 14.90 12.38
C GLU A 53 6.06 15.57 13.22
N GLU A 54 5.94 16.90 13.12
CA GLU A 54 4.87 17.64 13.78
C GLU A 54 3.53 17.20 13.17
N THR A 55 2.85 16.28 13.84
CA THR A 55 1.59 15.71 13.36
C THR A 55 0.48 16.70 13.71
N ASP A 56 -0.21 17.22 12.70
CA ASP A 56 -1.40 18.06 12.92
C ASP A 56 -2.39 17.29 13.83
N PRO A 57 -2.75 17.81 15.01
CA PRO A 57 -3.67 17.13 15.93
C PRO A 57 -5.02 16.81 15.27
N ALA A 58 -5.42 17.52 14.21
CA ALA A 58 -6.62 17.22 13.42
C ALA A 58 -6.49 15.92 12.59
N LEU A 59 -5.28 15.43 12.32
CA LEU A 59 -4.99 14.23 11.53
C LEU A 59 -4.66 12.99 12.39
N THR A 60 -5.04 13.01 13.66
CA THR A 60 -4.86 11.87 14.58
C THR A 60 -6.05 10.91 14.51
N CYS A 61 -5.78 9.60 14.63
CA CYS A 61 -6.81 8.58 14.79
C CYS A 61 -7.58 8.80 16.10
N SER A 62 -8.90 8.58 16.09
CA SER A 62 -9.76 8.67 17.29
C SER A 62 -9.78 7.39 18.14
N ALA A 63 -9.20 6.30 17.63
CA ALA A 63 -9.06 5.05 18.38
C ALA A 63 -8.00 5.19 19.49
N PRO A 64 -8.12 4.42 20.59
CA PRO A 64 -7.09 4.37 21.63
C PRO A 64 -5.72 3.98 21.04
N GLU A 65 -4.66 4.67 21.47
CA GLU A 65 -3.29 4.43 20.97
C GLU A 65 -2.77 3.01 21.27
N ASP A 66 -3.32 2.37 22.31
CA ASP A 66 -3.00 1.01 22.76
C ASP A 66 -3.97 -0.05 22.22
N LEU A 67 -4.94 0.32 21.38
CA LEU A 67 -5.86 -0.64 20.77
C LEU A 67 -5.10 -1.60 19.85
N ARG A 68 -5.11 -2.89 20.18
CA ARG A 68 -4.50 -3.97 19.39
C ARG A 68 -5.53 -5.10 19.19
N LEU A 69 -5.53 -5.69 18.01
CA LEU A 69 -6.43 -6.77 17.61
C LEU A 69 -5.78 -8.16 17.70
N GLY A 70 -4.57 -8.27 18.27
CA GLY A 70 -3.98 -9.56 18.65
C GLY A 70 -3.60 -10.47 17.48
N GLY A 71 -3.29 -9.91 16.31
CA GLY A 71 -2.97 -10.64 15.09
C GLY A 71 -4.20 -11.22 14.38
N GLU A 72 -5.40 -10.73 14.69
CA GLU A 72 -6.64 -11.19 14.05
C GLU A 72 -6.63 -10.99 12.52
N THR A 73 -7.38 -11.84 11.81
CA THR A 73 -7.59 -11.65 10.37
C THR A 73 -8.88 -10.87 10.13
N VAL A 74 -8.74 -9.62 9.70
CA VAL A 74 -9.87 -8.75 9.33
C VAL A 74 -10.23 -9.02 7.88
N SER A 75 -11.37 -9.67 7.68
CA SER A 75 -11.87 -10.07 6.36
C SER A 75 -12.74 -8.98 5.74
N VAL A 76 -12.31 -8.47 4.57
CA VAL A 76 -12.97 -7.38 3.86
C VAL A 76 -13.59 -7.92 2.57
N LEU A 77 -14.92 -7.97 2.51
CA LEU A 77 -15.64 -8.33 1.29
C LEU A 77 -15.74 -7.10 0.37
N SER A 78 -15.13 -7.16 -0.80
CA SER A 78 -15.12 -6.08 -1.78
C SER A 78 -16.04 -6.39 -2.95
N TYR A 79 -17.00 -5.50 -3.22
CA TYR A 79 -17.87 -5.59 -4.38
C TYR A 79 -17.12 -5.07 -5.61
N ARG A 80 -16.94 -5.93 -6.60
CA ARG A 80 -16.41 -5.52 -7.89
C ARG A 80 -17.46 -4.73 -8.68
N ASP A 81 -17.16 -3.48 -8.98
CA ASP A 81 -17.72 -2.72 -10.10
C ASP A 81 -16.56 -2.36 -11.04
N GLY A 82 -16.24 -3.24 -12.00
CA GLY A 82 -15.09 -3.06 -12.90
C GLY A 82 -13.75 -3.12 -12.14
N ASP A 83 -12.84 -2.17 -12.40
CA ASP A 83 -11.53 -2.08 -11.74
C ASP A 83 -11.60 -1.46 -10.32
N ALA A 84 -12.79 -1.25 -9.75
CA ALA A 84 -12.94 -0.58 -8.45
C ALA A 84 -12.49 -1.42 -7.25
N SER A 85 -12.31 -2.74 -7.38
CA SER A 85 -11.80 -3.60 -6.29
C SER A 85 -10.36 -3.29 -5.87
N PHE A 86 -9.66 -2.42 -6.63
CA PHE A 86 -8.26 -2.07 -6.42
C PHE A 86 -8.03 -0.79 -5.59
N GLN A 87 -9.07 -0.09 -5.14
CA GLN A 87 -8.87 1.18 -4.41
C GLN A 87 -8.39 1.00 -2.97
N ILE A 88 -8.68 -0.14 -2.35
CA ILE A 88 -8.36 -0.39 -0.93
C ILE A 88 -7.41 -1.58 -0.73
N ALA A 89 -7.16 -2.36 -1.77
CA ALA A 89 -6.36 -3.56 -1.71
C ALA A 89 -5.13 -3.42 -2.61
N ALA A 90 -3.96 -3.55 -2.00
CA ALA A 90 -2.67 -3.63 -2.67
C ALA A 90 -1.84 -4.71 -1.95
N GLU A 91 -1.37 -5.71 -2.70
CA GLU A 91 -0.65 -6.86 -2.14
C GLU A 91 0.86 -6.62 -2.04
N GLU A 92 1.40 -5.76 -2.90
CA GLU A 92 2.81 -5.43 -2.98
C GLU A 92 3.03 -4.01 -3.53
N GLN A 93 4.23 -3.48 -3.33
CA GLN A 93 4.65 -2.25 -4.01
C GLN A 93 4.96 -2.53 -5.47
N THR A 94 4.45 -1.69 -6.36
CA THR A 94 4.60 -1.82 -7.81
C THR A 94 5.36 -0.65 -8.44
N GLY A 95 5.64 0.41 -7.67
CA GLY A 95 6.20 1.67 -8.18
C GLY A 95 5.14 2.61 -8.75
N GLU A 96 3.87 2.21 -8.71
CA GLU A 96 2.71 3.04 -9.06
C GLU A 96 2.25 3.81 -7.81
N VAL A 97 2.18 5.14 -7.91
CA VAL A 97 2.01 6.04 -6.76
C VAL A 97 0.76 5.73 -5.94
N PHE A 98 -0.36 5.44 -6.60
CA PHE A 98 -1.62 5.17 -5.92
C PHE A 98 -1.59 3.81 -5.20
N ASN A 99 -1.16 2.76 -5.89
CA ASN A 99 -1.03 1.42 -5.34
C ASN A 99 -0.04 1.34 -4.17
N ASP A 100 1.13 1.98 -4.30
CA ASP A 100 2.14 2.03 -3.24
C ASP A 100 1.63 2.80 -2.02
N ALA A 101 0.84 3.86 -2.22
CA ALA A 101 0.20 4.59 -1.12
C ALA A 101 -0.84 3.74 -0.39
N VAL A 102 -1.67 2.97 -1.11
CA VAL A 102 -2.63 2.03 -0.51
C VAL A 102 -1.92 0.92 0.25
N TYR A 103 -0.86 0.34 -0.34
CA TYR A 103 -0.05 -0.68 0.31
C TYR A 103 0.57 -0.16 1.61
N GLY A 104 1.20 1.02 1.57
CA GLY A 104 1.83 1.64 2.74
C GLY A 104 0.83 1.98 3.84
N ALA A 105 -0.35 2.52 3.47
CA ALA A 105 -1.40 2.82 4.44
C ALA A 105 -1.95 1.56 5.12
N ASN A 106 -2.18 0.49 4.35
CA ASN A 106 -2.64 -0.78 4.89
C ASN A 106 -1.59 -1.43 5.80
N LEU A 107 -0.31 -1.44 5.39
CA LEU A 107 0.78 -1.99 6.18
C LEU A 107 0.92 -1.25 7.51
N LYS A 108 0.95 0.09 7.48
CA LYS A 108 1.01 0.91 8.69
C LYS A 108 -0.15 0.62 9.64
N THR A 109 -1.37 0.52 9.11
CA THR A 109 -2.57 0.22 9.91
C THR A 109 -2.52 -1.18 10.54
N MET A 110 -2.09 -2.19 9.78
CA MET A 110 -1.92 -3.57 10.26
C MET A 110 -0.86 -3.67 11.35
N GLU A 111 0.25 -2.95 11.23
CA GLU A 111 1.32 -2.91 12.23
C GLU A 111 0.90 -2.16 13.50
N GLU A 112 0.27 -0.99 13.37
CA GLU A 112 -0.15 -0.17 14.51
C GLU A 112 -1.26 -0.83 15.32
N MET A 113 -2.20 -1.53 14.68
CA MET A 113 -3.35 -2.14 15.35
C MET A 113 -3.21 -3.66 15.53
N ASP A 114 -2.11 -4.28 15.13
CA ASP A 114 -1.83 -5.73 15.26
C ASP A 114 -2.93 -6.62 14.67
N PHE A 115 -3.08 -6.60 13.34
CA PHE A 115 -3.96 -7.49 12.58
C PHE A 115 -3.47 -7.71 11.16
N VAL A 116 -4.13 -8.59 10.41
CA VAL A 116 -3.89 -8.78 8.96
C VAL A 116 -5.17 -8.64 8.15
N TYR A 117 -5.12 -7.91 7.04
CA TYR A 117 -6.22 -7.84 6.09
C TYR A 117 -6.32 -9.12 5.26
N ARG A 118 -7.56 -9.60 5.07
CA ARG A 118 -7.92 -10.57 4.04
C ARG A 118 -8.97 -9.95 3.11
N PHE A 119 -8.52 -9.44 1.98
CA PHE A 119 -9.42 -8.93 0.95
C PHE A 119 -10.05 -10.07 0.17
N ILE A 120 -11.38 -10.07 0.08
CA ILE A 120 -12.17 -11.10 -0.59
C ILE A 120 -12.91 -10.41 -1.73
N ASP A 121 -12.58 -10.80 -2.95
CA ASP A 121 -13.29 -10.34 -4.13
C ASP A 121 -14.65 -11.05 -4.22
N ASN A 122 -15.72 -10.26 -4.15
CA ASN A 122 -17.07 -10.77 -4.27
C ASN A 122 -17.45 -11.08 -5.74
N GLY A 123 -16.59 -10.84 -6.73
CA GLY A 123 -16.80 -11.22 -8.13
C GLY A 123 -18.05 -10.61 -8.78
N GLY A 124 -18.62 -9.56 -8.17
CA GLY A 124 -19.90 -8.97 -8.56
C GLY A 124 -21.14 -9.69 -8.00
N LEU A 125 -21.01 -10.61 -7.04
CA LEU A 125 -22.12 -11.31 -6.41
C LEU A 125 -23.14 -10.32 -5.82
N GLU A 126 -24.41 -10.61 -6.10
CA GLU A 126 -25.57 -9.97 -5.50
C GLU A 126 -25.56 -10.18 -3.98
N ASN A 127 -26.26 -9.30 -3.25
CA ASN A 127 -26.33 -9.27 -1.79
C ASN A 127 -26.70 -10.62 -1.12
N ASP A 128 -27.27 -11.56 -1.86
CA ASP A 128 -27.69 -12.89 -1.40
C ASP A 128 -26.59 -13.69 -0.70
N THR A 129 -25.33 -13.64 -1.17
CA THR A 129 -24.23 -14.39 -0.53
C THR A 129 -23.94 -13.85 0.87
N LEU A 130 -23.87 -12.53 0.99
CA LEU A 130 -23.69 -11.86 2.28
C LEU A 130 -24.88 -12.10 3.21
N VAL A 131 -26.12 -12.00 2.69
CA VAL A 131 -27.34 -12.29 3.47
C VAL A 131 -27.34 -13.72 3.99
N LYS A 132 -26.93 -14.70 3.18
CA LYS A 132 -26.82 -16.11 3.60
C LYS A 132 -25.78 -16.27 4.72
N SER A 133 -24.58 -15.69 4.56
CA SER A 133 -23.54 -15.70 5.59
C SER A 133 -24.05 -15.13 6.91
N ILE A 134 -24.69 -13.96 6.88
CA ILE A 134 -25.24 -13.30 8.07
C ILE A 134 -26.35 -14.15 8.71
N THR A 135 -27.25 -14.71 7.90
CA THR A 135 -28.39 -15.51 8.40
C THR A 135 -27.93 -16.83 9.00
N ALA A 136 -26.85 -17.41 8.47
CA ALA A 136 -26.23 -18.61 9.00
C ALA A 136 -25.46 -18.36 10.31
N GLY A 137 -25.18 -17.09 10.66
CA GLY A 137 -24.30 -16.73 11.76
C GLY A 137 -22.82 -16.96 11.44
N ASP A 138 -22.47 -17.01 10.15
CA ASP A 138 -21.09 -17.18 9.71
C ASP A 138 -20.31 -15.86 9.89
N GLU A 139 -19.16 -15.92 10.56
CA GLU A 139 -18.24 -14.79 10.74
C GLU A 139 -17.28 -14.62 9.53
N ALA A 140 -17.78 -14.86 8.31
CA ALA A 140 -16.95 -14.90 7.11
C ALA A 140 -16.35 -13.53 6.73
N TYR A 141 -17.03 -12.44 7.12
CA TYR A 141 -16.70 -11.07 6.73
C TYR A 141 -16.83 -10.12 7.92
N ASN A 142 -15.82 -9.29 8.14
CA ASN A 142 -15.84 -8.24 9.17
C ASN A 142 -16.24 -6.88 8.59
N ILE A 143 -15.80 -6.58 7.36
CA ILE A 143 -16.07 -5.31 6.67
C ILE A 143 -16.64 -5.61 5.29
N VAL A 144 -17.61 -4.80 4.86
CA VAL A 144 -18.15 -4.82 3.51
C VAL A 144 -17.83 -3.51 2.81
N TYR A 145 -17.02 -3.58 1.77
CA TYR A 145 -16.68 -2.47 0.88
C TYR A 145 -17.45 -2.59 -0.43
N GLY A 146 -18.36 -1.67 -0.70
CA GLY A 146 -19.13 -1.70 -1.94
C GLY A 146 -19.84 -0.40 -2.26
N THR A 147 -20.24 -0.25 -3.51
CA THR A 147 -20.93 0.94 -4.00
C THR A 147 -22.23 1.17 -3.23
N GLN A 148 -22.49 2.41 -2.80
CA GLN A 148 -23.59 2.78 -1.91
C GLN A 148 -24.95 2.17 -2.33
N TRP A 149 -25.31 2.25 -3.61
CA TRP A 149 -26.60 1.77 -4.09
C TRP A 149 -26.77 0.24 -3.97
N LYS A 150 -25.67 -0.54 -3.93
CA LYS A 150 -25.69 -1.98 -3.68
C LYS A 150 -25.90 -2.29 -2.20
N VAL A 151 -25.19 -1.58 -1.33
CA VAL A 151 -25.15 -1.89 0.12
C VAL A 151 -26.29 -1.24 0.92
N ILE A 152 -26.92 -0.17 0.43
CA ILE A 152 -27.97 0.56 1.18
C ILE A 152 -29.18 -0.31 1.53
N GLN A 153 -29.54 -1.28 0.68
CA GLN A 153 -30.65 -2.20 0.96
C GLN A 153 -30.38 -3.07 2.19
N LEU A 154 -29.11 -3.45 2.42
CA LEU A 154 -28.70 -4.23 3.58
C LEU A 154 -28.72 -3.40 4.86
N VAL A 155 -28.35 -2.12 4.76
CA VAL A 155 -28.47 -1.16 5.88
C VAL A 155 -29.93 -1.05 6.30
N LEU A 156 -30.87 -0.85 5.35
CA LEU A 156 -32.31 -0.76 5.64
C LEU A 156 -32.90 -2.04 6.23
N GLN A 157 -32.26 -3.18 6.00
CA GLN A 157 -32.64 -4.47 6.59
C GLN A 157 -31.95 -4.75 7.93
N ASN A 158 -31.22 -3.79 8.48
CA ASN A 158 -30.50 -3.90 9.75
C ASN A 158 -29.50 -5.08 9.75
N ARG A 159 -28.73 -5.23 8.65
CA ARG A 159 -27.74 -6.30 8.44
C ARG A 159 -26.31 -5.93 8.83
N PHE A 160 -26.06 -4.67 9.19
CA PHE A 160 -24.76 -4.18 9.63
C PHE A 160 -24.80 -3.73 11.09
N ALA A 161 -23.64 -3.78 11.73
CA ALA A 161 -23.46 -3.18 13.05
C ALA A 161 -23.74 -1.68 13.00
N ASN A 162 -24.32 -1.14 14.06
CA ASN A 162 -24.47 0.31 14.21
C ASN A 162 -23.12 0.91 14.62
N LEU A 163 -22.57 1.77 13.78
CA LEU A 163 -21.27 2.42 14.01
C LEU A 163 -21.39 3.79 14.67
N ASP A 164 -22.60 4.21 15.06
CA ASP A 164 -22.82 5.48 15.75
C ASP A 164 -22.04 5.52 17.07
N ALA A 165 -21.10 6.47 17.17
CA ALA A 165 -20.29 6.69 18.37
C ALA A 165 -21.15 7.02 19.61
N SER A 166 -22.37 7.53 19.44
CA SER A 166 -23.29 7.79 20.55
C SER A 166 -23.72 6.53 21.29
N THR A 167 -23.55 5.35 20.67
CA THR A 167 -23.79 4.04 21.30
C THR A 167 -22.69 3.65 22.30
N GLY A 168 -21.52 4.31 22.26
CA GLY A 168 -20.37 4.03 23.12
C GLY A 168 -19.50 2.84 22.67
N GLU A 169 -19.88 2.14 21.59
CA GLU A 169 -19.19 0.94 21.10
C GLU A 169 -18.26 1.22 19.89
N SER A 170 -18.30 2.45 19.35
CA SER A 170 -17.57 2.85 18.14
C SER A 170 -16.55 3.95 18.43
N HIS A 171 -15.35 3.80 17.88
CA HIS A 171 -14.30 4.81 17.92
C HIS A 171 -14.33 5.75 16.70
N ILE A 172 -15.38 5.70 15.87
CA ILE A 172 -15.48 6.52 14.66
C ILE A 172 -15.95 7.93 15.03
N ASP A 173 -15.07 8.90 14.80
CA ASP A 173 -15.39 10.32 14.91
C ASP A 173 -15.73 10.90 13.53
N ILE A 174 -17.02 11.19 13.29
CA ILE A 174 -17.52 11.71 12.01
C ILE A 174 -17.18 13.20 11.77
N GLU A 175 -16.68 13.90 12.78
CA GLU A 175 -16.27 15.31 12.68
C GLU A 175 -14.82 15.45 12.16
N LYS A 176 -14.10 14.34 11.99
CA LYS A 176 -12.72 14.34 11.48
C LYS A 176 -12.63 14.87 10.04
N PRO A 177 -11.53 15.55 9.68
CA PRO A 177 -11.44 16.33 8.43
C PRO A 177 -11.39 15.50 7.15
N TRP A 178 -11.15 14.20 7.23
CA TRP A 178 -11.19 13.29 6.08
C TRP A 178 -12.61 12.89 5.69
N TRP A 179 -13.60 13.12 6.55
CA TRP A 179 -15.00 12.88 6.23
C TRP A 179 -15.58 14.01 5.39
N TYR A 180 -16.32 13.66 4.35
CA TYR A 180 -17.05 14.66 3.57
C TYR A 180 -18.32 15.07 4.32
N SER A 181 -18.21 16.11 5.15
CA SER A 181 -19.27 16.57 6.06
C SER A 181 -20.62 16.81 5.38
N ARG A 182 -20.63 17.31 4.14
CA ARG A 182 -21.89 17.53 3.38
C ARG A 182 -22.64 16.23 3.03
N TYR A 183 -21.96 15.09 3.02
CA TYR A 183 -22.55 13.80 2.71
C TYR A 183 -22.85 12.96 3.94
N ILE A 184 -22.09 13.13 5.02
CA ILE A 184 -22.24 12.38 6.28
C ILE A 184 -23.22 13.06 7.27
N ALA A 185 -23.46 14.37 7.14
CA ALA A 185 -24.36 15.14 8.02
C ALA A 185 -25.85 15.04 7.67
#